data_AF-A0AAJ2A536-F1
#
_entry.id   AF-A0AAJ2A536-F1
#
_cell.length_a   1.000
_cell.length_b   1.000
_cell.length_c   1.000
_cell.angle_alpha   90.00
_cell.angle_beta   90.00
_cell.angle_gamma   90.00
#
_symmetry.space_group_name_H-M   'P 1'
#
loop_
_entity.id
_entity.type
_entity.pdbx_description
1 polymer ?
#
loop_
_entity_poly.entity_id
_entity_poly.type
_entity_poly.pdbx_seq_one_letter_code
_entity_poly.pdbx_strand_id
1 'polypeptide(L)' 'MPHEFSVEAGLIVFSQDGRAQFGWLDLQTGAYYGEADGRWIPDVIGAIAFHSDVTH' A
#
# COMPACT_ATOMS: atom_id res chain seq x y z
N MET A 1 -15.99 4.59 -17.10
CA MET A 1 -15.94 5.05 -15.70
C MET A 1 -14.58 4.64 -15.15
N PRO A 2 -13.58 5.53 -15.10
CA PRO A 2 -12.37 5.21 -14.37
C PRO A 2 -12.75 5.11 -12.90
N HIS A 3 -12.50 3.97 -12.27
CA HIS A 3 -12.55 3.90 -10.81
C HIS A 3 -11.39 4.77 -10.33
N GLU A 4 -11.69 5.99 -9.89
CA GLU A 4 -10.77 6.78 -9.09
C GLU A 4 -10.55 6.01 -7.79
N PHE A 5 -9.59 5.10 -7.80
CA PHE A 5 -8.99 4.63 -6.57
C PHE A 5 -8.35 5.89 -5.97
N SER A 6 -8.94 6.40 -4.89
CA SER A 6 -8.34 7.46 -4.09
C SER A 6 -7.15 6.83 -3.34
N VAL A 7 -6.11 6.47 -4.09
CA VAL A 7 -4.90 5.89 -3.55
C VAL A 7 -4.09 7.06 -3.02
N GLU A 8 -4.23 7.31 -1.72
CA GLU A 8 -3.28 8.14 -0.99
C GLU A 8 -1.88 7.58 -1.25
N ALA A 9 -0.90 8.47 -1.46
CA ALA A 9 0.48 8.19 -1.90
C ALA A 9 1.01 6.78 -1.62
N GLY A 10 1.73 6.17 -2.58
CA GLY A 10 2.30 4.83 -2.46
C GLY A 10 2.89 4.58 -1.06
N LEU A 11 2.54 3.46 -0.45
CA LEU A 11 2.91 3.12 0.92
C LEU A 11 4.04 2.10 0.92
N ILE A 12 4.93 2.18 1.91
CA ILE A 12 5.75 1.05 2.32
C ILE A 12 5.00 0.35 3.46
N VAL A 13 4.55 -0.87 3.21
CA VAL A 13 3.77 -1.70 4.14
C VAL A 13 4.70 -2.75 4.77
N PHE A 14 4.69 -2.84 6.10
CA PHE A 14 5.44 -3.80 6.89
C PHE A 14 4.53 -4.91 7.40
N SER A 15 4.88 -6.17 7.12
CA SER A 15 4.18 -7.35 7.63
C SER A 15 4.92 -8.00 8.79
N GLN A 16 4.20 -8.76 9.62
CA GLN A 16 4.73 -9.42 10.82
C GLN A 16 5.86 -10.42 10.50
N ASP A 17 5.91 -10.94 9.27
CA ASP A 17 6.98 -11.81 8.77
C ASP A 17 8.30 -11.07 8.47
N GLY A 18 8.35 -9.76 8.71
CA GLY A 18 9.53 -8.92 8.53
C GLY A 18 9.74 -8.42 7.10
N ARG A 19 8.77 -8.62 6.20
CA ARG A 19 8.83 -8.08 4.83
C ARG A 19 8.33 -6.64 4.77
N ALA A 20 8.91 -5.89 3.82
CA ALA A 20 8.44 -4.58 3.43
C ALA A 20 8.10 -4.60 1.94
N GLN A 21 6.93 -4.05 1.57
CA GLN A 21 6.42 -4.07 0.19
C GLN A 21 5.77 -2.73 -0.15
N PHE A 22 5.82 -2.33 -1.43
CA PHE A 22 5.03 -1.21 -1.91
C PHE A 22 3.56 -1.61 -2.01
N GLY A 23 2.68 -0.72 -1.58
CA GLY A 23 1.25 -0.99 -1.55
C GLY A 23 0.40 0.24 -1.34
N TRP A 24 -0.88 -0.01 -1.14
CA TRP A 24 -1.87 1.02 -0.87
C TRP A 24 -2.89 0.55 0.18
N LEU A 25 -3.55 1.53 0.81
CA LEU A 25 -4.61 1.31 1.78
C LEU A 25 -5.97 1.49 1.12
N ASP A 26 -6.81 0.46 1.19
CA ASP A 26 -8.22 0.59 0.90
C ASP A 26 -8.94 1.25 2.07
N LEU A 27 -9.37 2.51 1.90
CA LEU A 27 -10.00 3.28 2.98
C LEU A 27 -11.40 2.77 3.38
N GLN A 28 -12.05 1.95 2.56
CA GLN A 28 -13.36 1.37 2.87
C GLN A 28 -13.25 0.18 3.81
N THR A 29 -12.27 -0.68 3.58
CA THR A 29 -12.06 -1.95 4.31
C THR A 29 -10.94 -1.86 5.34
N GLY A 30 -10.06 -0.87 5.23
CA GLY A 30 -8.85 -0.75 6.04
C GLY A 30 -7.76 -1.76 5.66
N ALA A 31 -7.91 -2.48 4.55
CA ALA A 31 -6.98 -3.50 4.11
C ALA A 31 -5.85 -2.90 3.26
N TYR A 32 -4.66 -3.48 3.37
CA TYR A 32 -3.52 -3.12 2.53
C TYR A 32 -3.37 -4.09 1.37
N TYR A 33 -3.00 -3.55 0.21
CA TYR A 33 -2.82 -4.32 -1.02
C TYR A 33 -1.45 -4.02 -1.64
N GLY A 34 -0.82 -5.05 -2.20
CA GLY A 34 0.44 -4.92 -2.91
C GLY A 34 0.26 -4.13 -4.21
N GLU A 35 1.16 -3.20 -4.47
CA GLU A 35 1.14 -2.41 -5.70
C GLU A 35 1.48 -3.27 -6.92
N ALA A 36 2.36 -4.26 -6.75
CA ALA A 36 2.86 -5.09 -7.83
C ALA A 36 1.80 -6.03 -8.43
N ASP A 37 0.87 -6.54 -7.61
CA ASP A 37 -0.09 -7.58 -8.01
C ASP A 37 -1.53 -7.33 -7.56
N GLY A 38 -1.78 -6.23 -6.83
CA GLY A 38 -3.10 -5.90 -6.28
C GLY A 38 -3.61 -6.90 -5.23
N ARG A 39 -2.76 -7.78 -4.70
CA ARG A 39 -3.17 -8.79 -3.72
C ARG A 39 -3.17 -8.22 -2.32
N TRP A 40 -4.08 -8.74 -1.50
CA TRP A 40 -4.14 -8.40 -0.09
C TRP A 40 -2.84 -8.80 0.63
N ILE A 41 -2.32 -7.89 1.46
CA ILE A 41 -1.16 -8.13 2.32
C ILE A 41 -1.69 -8.51 3.71
N PRO A 42 -1.51 -9.77 4.16
CA PRO A 42 -1.93 -10.18 5.50
C PRO A 42 -0.95 -9.69 6.59
N ASP A 43 -1.40 -9.73 7.84
CA ASP A 43 -0.57 -9.51 9.04
C ASP A 43 0.25 -8.20 9.01
N VAL A 44 -0.35 -7.13 8.50
CA VAL A 44 0.29 -5.81 8.47
C VAL A 44 0.46 -5.28 9.89
N ILE A 45 1.69 -4.91 10.23
CA ILE A 45 2.07 -4.34 11.52
C ILE A 45 2.28 -2.82 11.45
N GLY A 46 2.37 -2.26 10.24
CA GLY A 46 2.46 -0.82 10.03
C GLY A 46 2.64 -0.46 8.56
N ALA A 47 2.38 0.80 8.24
CA ALA A 47 2.65 1.36 6.92
C ALA A 47 3.10 2.81 7.06
N ILE A 48 3.99 3.24 6.16
CA ILE A 48 4.43 4.64 6.06
C ILE A 48 4.23 5.11 4.63
N ALA A 49 3.91 6.39 4.46
CA ALA A 49 3.87 6.99 3.13
C ALA A 49 5.27 7.01 2.52
N PHE A 50 5.40 6.53 1.28
CA PHE A 50 6.61 6.66 0.50
C PHE A 50 6.65 8.05 -0.12
N HIS A 51 7.76 8.75 0.07
CA HIS A 51 8.02 10.04 -0.56
C HIS A 51 9.33 9.89 -1.32
N SER A 52 9.24 9.95 -2.66
CA SER A 52 10.42 9.97 -3.53
C SER A 52 10.70 11.41 -3.92
N ASP A 53 11.94 11.86 -3.77
CA ASP A 53 12.42 13.13 -4.34
C ASP A 53 12.53 13.07 -5.88
N VAL A 54 12.36 11.87 -6.46
CA VAL A 54 12.28 11.65 -7.91
C VAL A 54 10.84 11.30 -8.26
N THR A 55 10.14 12.26 -8.87
CA THR A 55 8.87 12.00 -9.57
C THR A 55 9.17 11.20 -10.83
N HIS A 56 8.53 10.03 -10.99
CA HIS A 56 8.71 9.16 -12.15
C HIS A 56 7.61 9.37 -13.20
#